data_AF-A0A4V2JEC2-F1
#
_entry.id   AF-A0A4V2JEC2-F1
#
_cell.length_a   1.000
_cell.length_b   1.000
_cell.length_c   1.000
_cell.angle_alpha   90.00
_cell.angle_beta   90.00
_cell.angle_gamma   90.00
#
_symmetry.space_group_name_H-M   'P 1'
#
loop_
_entity.id
_entity.type
_entity.pdbx_description
1 polymer ?
#
loop_
_entity_poly.entity_id
_entity_poly.type
_entity_poly.pdbx_seq_one_letter_code
_entity_poly.pdbx_strand_id
1 'polypeptide(L)'
;MRRRSSLILALSLLALPAFAQAPSETTPPDKIDPGPIKPDVSTPPSRAEDATSGVPSSVFAVRRAGDWQSDSGKGFSRVIGVLDAGKQRLYAQWIAGDDGHVVATKEVVDEEAAKLTFGDIRAEPGDEGVTVFLDTEPDKDGMRDTWVMVLGAPGDVRFGPATN
;
A
#
# COMPACT_ATOMS: atom_id res chain seq x y z
N MET A 1 -26.12 -7.59 -52.14
CA MET A 1 -26.70 -6.23 -52.14
C MET A 1 -25.96 -5.39 -51.10
N ARG A 2 -25.51 -4.20 -51.50
CA ARG A 2 -24.70 -3.25 -50.72
C ARG A 2 -25.60 -2.43 -49.79
N ARG A 3 -25.17 -2.15 -48.55
CA ARG A 3 -25.36 -0.83 -47.91
C ARG A 3 -24.13 -0.49 -47.09
N ARG A 4 -23.39 0.51 -47.58
CA ARG A 4 -22.35 1.25 -46.87
C ARG A 4 -23.06 2.33 -46.05
N SER A 5 -22.77 2.44 -44.76
CA SER A 5 -23.11 3.63 -43.98
C SER A 5 -21.82 4.22 -43.43
N SER A 6 -21.34 5.24 -44.12
CA SER A 6 -20.45 6.27 -43.61
C SER A 6 -21.25 7.17 -42.67
N LEU A 7 -20.72 7.60 -41.52
CA LEU A 7 -20.87 9.00 -41.11
C LEU A 7 -20.03 9.43 -39.88
N ILE A 8 -19.18 10.43 -40.16
CA ILE A 8 -18.81 11.63 -39.40
C ILE A 8 -18.02 11.49 -38.08
N LEU A 9 -16.74 11.84 -38.25
CA LEU A 9 -15.77 12.34 -37.29
C LEU A 9 -16.18 13.76 -36.84
N ALA A 10 -16.38 13.97 -35.54
CA ALA A 10 -16.51 15.31 -34.95
C ALA A 10 -15.27 15.58 -34.08
N LEU A 11 -14.38 16.42 -34.61
CA LEU A 11 -13.17 16.89 -33.94
C LEU A 11 -13.51 18.21 -33.23
N SER A 12 -13.69 18.17 -31.91
CA SER A 12 -13.91 19.36 -31.08
C SER A 12 -12.58 19.82 -30.50
N LEU A 13 -12.02 20.92 -31.04
CA LEU A 13 -10.95 21.67 -30.39
C LEU A 13 -11.55 22.52 -29.26
N LEU A 14 -11.11 22.27 -28.02
CA LEU A 14 -11.36 23.16 -26.88
C LEU A 14 -10.10 24.01 -26.64
N ALA A 15 -10.30 25.33 -26.67
CA ALA A 15 -9.29 26.34 -26.40
C ALA A 15 -8.96 26.41 -24.91
N LEU A 16 -7.67 26.48 -24.58
CA LEU A 16 -7.16 26.72 -23.23
C LEU A 16 -7.22 28.23 -22.90
N PRO A 17 -7.73 28.65 -21.73
CA PRO A 17 -7.57 30.02 -21.27
C PRO A 17 -6.16 30.24 -20.71
N ALA A 18 -5.53 31.33 -21.15
CA ALA A 18 -4.29 31.86 -20.61
C ALA A 18 -4.54 32.48 -19.22
N PHE A 19 -3.95 31.91 -18.17
CA PHE A 19 -3.90 32.55 -16.86
C PHE A 19 -2.66 33.44 -16.76
N ALA A 20 -2.91 34.72 -16.46
CA ALA A 20 -1.92 35.76 -16.25
C ALA A 20 -1.10 35.51 -14.98
N GLN A 21 0.23 35.72 -15.05
CA GLN A 21 1.12 35.76 -13.90
C GLN A 21 0.93 37.08 -13.14
N ALA A 22 0.63 37.02 -11.84
CA ALA A 22 0.70 38.16 -10.94
C ALA A 22 2.16 38.44 -10.52
N PRO A 23 2.54 39.70 -10.25
CA PRO A 23 3.88 40.07 -9.82
C PRO A 23 4.15 39.64 -8.36
N SER A 24 5.37 39.14 -8.11
CA SER A 24 5.87 38.77 -6.80
C SER A 24 6.13 39.99 -5.92
N GLU A 25 5.48 40.09 -4.77
CA GLU A 25 5.87 41.00 -3.70
C GLU A 25 7.12 40.45 -2.99
N THR A 26 8.17 41.26 -2.94
CA THR A 26 9.43 40.96 -2.26
C THR A 26 9.41 41.64 -0.89
N THR A 27 9.21 40.87 0.17
CA THR A 27 9.40 41.36 1.55
C THR A 27 10.89 41.34 1.90
N PRO A 28 11.46 42.42 2.49
CA PRO A 28 12.86 42.43 2.90
C PRO A 28 13.13 41.49 4.10
N PRO A 29 14.33 40.89 4.20
CA PRO A 29 14.63 39.93 5.26
C PRO A 29 14.82 40.62 6.61
N ASP A 30 14.06 40.15 7.59
CA ASP A 30 14.17 40.53 8.98
C ASP A 30 15.46 39.97 9.61
N LYS A 31 16.02 40.73 10.52
CA LYS A 31 17.37 40.58 11.07
C LYS A 31 17.41 39.39 12.06
N ILE A 32 18.10 38.30 11.71
CA ILE A 32 18.24 37.13 12.61
C ILE A 32 19.44 37.34 13.54
N ASP A 33 19.17 37.53 14.84
CA ASP A 33 20.15 37.49 15.93
C ASP A 33 20.62 36.04 16.20
N PRO A 34 21.94 35.75 16.29
CA PRO A 34 22.43 34.41 16.58
C PRO A 34 22.48 34.15 18.09
N GLY A 35 21.35 33.72 18.65
CA GLY A 35 21.33 33.08 19.98
C GLY A 35 21.77 31.61 19.91
N PRO A 36 22.41 31.05 20.96
CA PRO A 36 22.91 29.67 20.96
C PRO A 36 21.74 28.66 20.95
N ILE A 37 21.66 27.89 19.87
CA ILE A 37 20.71 26.79 19.69
C ILE A 37 21.14 25.64 20.61
N LYS A 38 20.37 25.37 21.67
CA LYS A 38 20.46 24.09 22.39
C LYS A 38 19.87 23.00 21.49
N PRO A 39 20.53 21.85 21.28
CA PRO A 39 19.92 20.73 20.58
C PRO A 39 18.79 20.17 21.45
N ASP A 40 17.56 20.44 21.04
CA ASP A 40 16.38 19.77 21.56
C ASP A 40 16.43 18.32 21.08
N VAL A 41 16.55 17.39 22.02
CA VAL A 41 16.49 15.95 21.75
C VAL A 41 15.02 15.62 21.48
N SER A 42 14.57 15.94 20.27
CA SER A 42 13.27 15.51 19.77
C SER A 42 13.26 13.99 19.70
N THR A 43 12.60 13.36 20.68
CA THR A 43 12.08 12.00 20.60
C THR A 43 11.42 11.79 19.24
N PRO A 44 11.83 10.80 18.43
CA PRO A 44 11.17 10.55 17.16
C PRO A 44 9.70 10.20 17.42
N PRO A 45 8.73 10.78 16.70
CA PRO A 45 7.32 10.46 16.89
C PRO A 45 7.10 8.99 16.52
N SER A 46 6.49 8.23 17.45
CA SER A 46 5.95 6.90 17.19
C SER A 46 4.91 6.99 16.08
N ARG A 47 5.33 6.69 14.84
CA ARG A 47 4.50 6.77 13.63
C ARG A 47 3.70 5.49 13.46
N ALA A 48 2.82 5.19 14.41
CA ALA A 48 1.95 4.02 14.35
C ALA A 48 0.48 4.36 14.08
N GLU A 49 0.07 5.63 14.01
CA GLU A 49 -1.35 5.96 14.19
C GLU A 49 -2.16 6.44 12.97
N ASP A 50 -1.60 6.54 11.76
CA ASP A 50 -2.42 6.90 10.57
C ASP A 50 -1.96 6.20 9.28
N ALA A 51 -2.08 4.87 9.25
CA ALA A 51 -1.86 4.06 8.04
C ALA A 51 -3.05 4.12 7.05
N THR A 52 -4.02 5.00 7.27
CA THR A 52 -5.32 5.06 6.58
C THR A 52 -5.37 6.02 5.39
N SER A 53 -4.39 6.91 5.18
CA SER A 53 -4.49 7.94 4.12
C SER A 53 -3.31 8.04 3.14
N GLY A 54 -2.23 7.29 3.36
CA GLY A 54 -1.08 7.32 2.45
C GLY A 54 -0.24 6.05 2.50
N VAL A 55 0.38 5.71 1.37
CA VAL A 55 1.39 4.65 1.29
C VAL A 55 2.68 5.20 1.93
N PRO A 56 3.18 4.65 3.05
CA PRO A 56 4.42 5.13 3.65
C PRO A 56 5.57 5.16 2.63
N SER A 57 6.47 6.14 2.73
CA SER A 57 7.65 6.24 1.85
C SER A 57 8.60 5.03 1.96
N SER A 58 8.45 4.26 3.03
CA SER A 58 9.16 3.02 3.32
C SER A 58 8.54 1.78 2.67
N VAL A 59 7.43 1.91 1.93
CA VAL A 59 6.81 0.78 1.23
C VAL A 59 7.70 0.35 0.07
N PHE A 60 8.12 -0.90 0.07
CA PHE A 60 8.93 -1.48 -1.01
C PHE A 60 8.13 -2.43 -1.91
N ALA A 61 6.99 -2.95 -1.43
CA ALA A 61 6.14 -3.85 -2.20
C ALA A 61 4.66 -3.70 -1.83
N VAL A 62 3.80 -3.80 -2.84
CA VAL A 62 2.34 -3.92 -2.68
C VAL A 62 1.84 -4.99 -3.63
N ARG A 63 1.13 -6.00 -3.13
CA ARG A 63 0.54 -7.08 -3.94
C ARG A 63 -0.94 -7.21 -3.61
N ARG A 64 -1.81 -7.13 -4.63
CA ARG A 64 -3.23 -7.49 -4.46
C ARG A 64 -3.29 -8.99 -4.14
N ALA A 65 -4.01 -9.34 -3.08
CA ALA A 65 -4.18 -10.73 -2.66
C ALA A 65 -5.44 -11.31 -3.29
N GLY A 66 -6.59 -10.68 -3.13
CA GLY A 66 -7.83 -11.15 -3.73
C GLY A 66 -9.03 -10.36 -3.25
N ASP A 67 -10.22 -10.81 -3.60
CA ASP A 67 -11.46 -10.14 -3.21
C ASP A 67 -11.91 -10.55 -1.79
N TRP A 68 -12.59 -9.65 -1.09
CA TRP A 68 -13.26 -9.94 0.18
C TRP A 68 -14.72 -9.52 0.10
N GLN A 69 -15.57 -10.20 0.88
CA GLN A 69 -16.97 -9.89 1.03
C GLN A 69 -17.41 -10.16 2.48
N SER A 70 -18.21 -9.26 3.03
CA SER A 70 -18.79 -9.35 4.37
C SER A 70 -20.16 -8.64 4.38
N ASP A 71 -20.87 -8.70 5.51
CA ASP A 71 -22.13 -7.97 5.69
C ASP A 71 -21.94 -6.44 5.59
N SER A 72 -20.73 -5.95 5.88
CA SER A 72 -20.37 -4.54 5.81
C SER A 72 -19.99 -4.06 4.41
N GLY A 73 -19.83 -4.95 3.43
CA GLY A 73 -19.51 -4.56 2.06
C GLY A 73 -18.67 -5.59 1.29
N LYS A 74 -18.03 -5.11 0.23
CA LYS A 74 -17.12 -5.91 -0.59
C LYS A 74 -15.99 -5.06 -1.13
N GLY A 75 -14.90 -5.71 -1.50
CA GLY A 75 -13.76 -5.06 -2.10
C GLY A 75 -12.61 -6.03 -2.34
N PHE A 76 -11.38 -5.56 -2.23
CA PHE A 76 -10.20 -6.41 -2.35
C PHE A 76 -9.20 -6.17 -1.22
N SER A 77 -8.42 -7.21 -0.90
CA SER A 77 -7.34 -7.19 0.05
C SER A 77 -5.99 -7.11 -0.67
N ARG A 78 -4.99 -6.54 0.01
CA ARG A 78 -3.61 -6.45 -0.46
C ARG A 78 -2.62 -6.65 0.68
N VAL A 79 -1.45 -7.18 0.34
CA VAL A 79 -0.31 -7.32 1.22
C VAL A 79 0.69 -6.22 0.91
N ILE A 80 1.23 -5.59 1.95
CA ILE A 80 2.15 -4.47 1.86
C ILE A 80 3.42 -4.80 2.64
N GLY A 81 4.55 -4.65 1.96
CA GLY A 81 5.87 -4.73 2.55
C GLY A 81 6.41 -3.34 2.84
N VAL A 82 6.82 -3.11 4.09
CA VAL A 82 7.40 -1.85 4.56
C VAL A 82 8.79 -2.11 5.15
N LEU A 83 9.76 -1.28 4.80
CA LEU A 83 11.07 -1.23 5.46
C LEU A 83 11.09 -0.11 6.49
N ASP A 84 10.96 -0.46 7.77
CA ASP A 84 10.94 0.49 8.88
C ASP A 84 12.16 0.30 9.76
N ALA A 85 12.99 1.34 9.90
CA ALA A 85 14.26 1.31 10.64
C ALA A 85 15.17 0.11 10.28
N GLY A 86 15.19 -0.29 9.00
CA GLY A 86 15.98 -1.43 8.51
C GLY A 86 15.36 -2.80 8.78
N LYS A 87 14.15 -2.86 9.33
CA LYS A 87 13.38 -4.10 9.52
C LYS A 87 12.24 -4.18 8.52
N GLN A 88 12.03 -5.37 7.96
CA GLN A 88 10.87 -5.66 7.13
C GLN A 88 9.64 -5.87 8.02
N ARG A 89 8.53 -5.22 7.66
CA ARG A 89 7.22 -5.35 8.28
C ARG A 89 6.17 -5.67 7.23
N LEU A 90 5.21 -6.52 7.60
CA LEU A 90 4.11 -6.95 6.75
C LEU A 90 2.80 -6.36 7.22
N TYR A 91 2.01 -5.86 6.28
CA TYR A 91 0.65 -5.39 6.56
C TYR A 91 -0.33 -6.01 5.57
N ALA A 92 -1.50 -6.38 6.09
CA ALA A 92 -2.69 -6.64 5.29
C ALA A 92 -3.55 -5.37 5.27
N GLN A 93 -4.06 -5.02 4.10
CA GLN A 93 -5.04 -3.94 3.93
C GLN A 93 -6.25 -4.43 3.17
N TRP A 94 -7.42 -3.95 3.58
CA TRP A 94 -8.69 -4.18 2.91
C TRP A 94 -9.16 -2.85 2.35
N ILE A 95 -9.50 -2.86 1.06
CA ILE A 95 -9.91 -1.70 0.29
C ILE A 95 -11.36 -1.90 -0.14
N ALA A 96 -12.23 -0.92 0.11
CA ALA A 96 -13.61 -0.94 -0.37
C ALA A 96 -13.65 -0.88 -1.91
N GLY A 97 -14.54 -1.65 -2.53
CA GLY A 97 -14.61 -1.76 -3.98
C GLY A 97 -15.31 -0.59 -4.69
N ASP A 98 -16.09 0.20 -3.97
CA ASP A 98 -16.92 1.30 -4.49
C ASP A 98 -16.14 2.59 -4.67
N ASP A 99 -15.39 3.03 -3.66
CA ASP A 99 -14.65 4.30 -3.67
C ASP A 99 -13.13 4.13 -3.44
N GLY A 100 -12.67 2.91 -3.18
CA GLY A 100 -11.25 2.60 -2.99
C GLY A 100 -10.67 3.03 -1.65
N HIS A 101 -11.46 3.40 -0.64
CA HIS A 101 -10.92 3.75 0.67
C HIS A 101 -10.43 2.51 1.45
N VAL A 102 -9.46 2.72 2.34
CA VAL A 102 -8.96 1.67 3.24
C VAL A 102 -9.98 1.44 4.35
N VAL A 103 -10.59 0.25 4.41
CA VAL A 103 -11.55 -0.11 5.47
C VAL A 103 -10.88 -0.68 6.70
N ALA A 104 -9.72 -1.32 6.53
CA ALA A 104 -8.92 -1.87 7.62
C ALA A 104 -7.45 -1.99 7.21
N THR A 105 -6.56 -1.84 8.18
CA THR A 105 -5.14 -2.17 8.07
C THR A 105 -4.76 -3.01 9.28
N LYS A 106 -4.01 -4.08 9.08
CA LYS A 106 -3.48 -4.91 10.16
C LYS A 106 -2.04 -5.28 9.89
N GLU A 107 -1.20 -5.11 10.90
CA GLU A 107 0.16 -5.62 10.87
C GLU A 107 0.18 -7.12 11.15
N VAL A 108 1.02 -7.85 10.41
CA VAL A 108 1.34 -9.24 10.70
C VAL A 108 2.55 -9.24 11.63
N VAL A 109 2.28 -9.40 12.93
CA VAL A 109 3.31 -9.38 13.98
C VAL A 109 3.84 -10.78 14.17
N ASP A 110 4.92 -11.10 13.45
CA ASP A 110 5.64 -12.36 13.55
C ASP A 110 7.13 -12.11 13.23
N GLU A 111 8.05 -12.74 13.95
CA GLU A 111 9.49 -12.58 13.70
C GLU A 111 9.90 -13.20 12.36
N GLU A 112 9.22 -14.25 11.93
CA GLU A 112 9.49 -14.96 10.67
C GLU A 112 8.98 -14.18 9.46
N ALA A 113 7.97 -13.31 9.64
CA ALA A 113 7.49 -12.41 8.60
C ALA A 113 8.59 -11.48 8.03
N ALA A 114 9.61 -11.17 8.85
CA ALA A 114 10.75 -10.36 8.43
C ALA A 114 11.70 -11.08 7.47
N LYS A 115 11.64 -12.41 7.37
CA LYS A 115 12.49 -13.24 6.50
C LYS A 115 11.84 -13.58 5.16
N LEU A 116 10.57 -13.22 4.97
CA LEU A 116 9.81 -13.54 3.78
C LEU A 116 10.26 -12.73 2.56
N THR A 117 10.23 -13.36 1.40
CA THR A 117 10.49 -12.70 0.13
C THR A 117 9.19 -12.28 -0.55
N PHE A 118 9.09 -11.01 -0.91
CA PHE A 118 7.91 -10.47 -1.61
C PHE A 118 7.87 -10.78 -3.12
N GLY A 119 8.96 -11.34 -3.65
CA GLY A 119 9.06 -11.70 -5.07
C GLY A 119 8.08 -12.81 -5.45
N ASP A 120 7.90 -13.77 -4.54
CA ASP A 120 7.22 -15.04 -4.81
C ASP A 120 5.96 -15.19 -3.95
N ILE A 121 5.07 -14.18 -4.03
CA ILE A 121 3.75 -14.23 -3.40
C ILE A 121 2.74 -14.85 -4.37
N ARG A 122 2.05 -15.89 -3.92
CA ARG A 122 0.88 -16.46 -4.60
C ARG A 122 -0.35 -16.28 -3.73
N ALA A 123 -1.47 -15.89 -4.32
CA ALA A 123 -2.73 -15.76 -3.61
C ALA A 123 -3.82 -16.60 -4.28
N GLU A 124 -4.59 -17.31 -3.47
CA GLU A 124 -5.64 -18.22 -3.88
C GLU A 124 -6.92 -17.87 -3.11
N PRO A 125 -8.06 -17.69 -3.80
CA PRO A 125 -9.34 -17.54 -3.12
C PRO A 125 -9.72 -18.86 -2.43
N GLY A 126 -10.33 -18.77 -1.26
CA GLY A 126 -10.84 -19.90 -0.48
C GLY A 126 -12.13 -19.52 0.26
N ASP A 127 -12.72 -20.50 0.95
CA ASP A 127 -14.02 -20.33 1.60
C ASP A 127 -13.99 -19.31 2.76
N GLU A 128 -12.83 -19.17 3.41
CA GLU A 128 -12.62 -18.25 4.54
C GLU A 128 -12.01 -16.90 4.11
N GLY A 129 -11.88 -16.64 2.80
CA GLY A 129 -11.27 -15.42 2.27
C GLY A 129 -10.16 -15.72 1.25
N VAL A 130 -9.00 -15.09 1.41
CA VAL A 130 -7.86 -15.29 0.51
C VAL A 130 -6.70 -15.92 1.26
N THR A 131 -6.20 -17.03 0.76
CA THR A 131 -4.98 -17.67 1.24
C THR A 131 -3.80 -17.15 0.44
N VAL A 132 -2.83 -16.55 1.11
CA VAL A 132 -1.59 -16.03 0.53
C VAL A 132 -0.44 -16.91 0.98
N PHE A 133 0.31 -17.42 0.01
CA PHE A 133 1.53 -18.19 0.21
C PHE A 133 2.73 -17.27 0.02
N LEU A 134 3.67 -17.30 0.97
CA LEU A 134 4.87 -16.48 0.97
C LEU A 134 6.08 -17.38 1.25
N ASP A 135 7.09 -17.29 0.40
CA ASP A 135 8.31 -18.10 0.57
C ASP A 135 9.43 -17.28 1.21
N THR A 136 10.27 -17.95 2.00
CA THR A 136 11.57 -17.41 2.45
C THR A 136 12.60 -17.43 1.32
N GLU A 137 13.73 -16.74 1.53
CA GLU A 137 14.89 -16.94 0.67
C GLU A 137 15.35 -18.41 0.73
N PRO A 138 15.85 -19.00 -0.37
CA PRO A 138 16.46 -20.32 -0.33
C PRO A 138 17.58 -20.39 0.70
N ASP A 139 17.59 -21.44 1.50
CA ASP A 139 18.67 -21.73 2.43
C ASP A 139 19.94 -22.24 1.72
N LYS A 140 20.94 -22.66 2.50
CA LYS A 140 22.21 -23.20 1.98
C LYS A 140 22.05 -24.45 1.11
N ASP A 141 20.96 -25.19 1.30
CA ASP A 141 20.63 -26.42 0.57
C ASP A 141 19.67 -26.11 -0.60
N GLY A 142 19.31 -24.84 -0.79
CA GLY A 142 18.38 -24.36 -1.82
C GLY A 142 16.91 -24.55 -1.48
N MET A 143 16.59 -24.93 -0.23
CA MET A 143 15.23 -25.18 0.23
C MET A 143 14.59 -23.88 0.72
N ARG A 144 13.27 -23.75 0.52
CA ARG A 144 12.49 -22.60 0.99
C ARG A 144 11.45 -23.08 1.98
N ASP A 145 11.22 -22.26 3.00
CA ASP A 145 10.06 -22.41 3.87
C ASP A 145 8.89 -21.63 3.28
N THR A 146 7.74 -22.27 3.19
CA THR A 146 6.49 -21.61 2.79
C THR A 146 5.68 -21.25 4.04
N TRP A 147 5.22 -20.01 4.07
CA TRP A 147 4.33 -19.46 5.07
C TRP A 147 2.97 -19.17 4.46
N VAL A 148 1.93 -19.33 5.28
CA VAL A 148 0.54 -19.09 4.90
C VAL A 148 0.01 -17.91 5.68
N MET A 149 -0.58 -16.98 4.95
CA MET A 149 -1.39 -15.90 5.50
C MET A 149 -2.82 -16.05 5.00
N VAL A 150 -3.79 -16.16 5.91
CA VAL A 150 -5.21 -16.15 5.56
C VAL A 150 -5.79 -14.77 5.83
N LEU A 151 -6.31 -14.14 4.79
CA LEU A 151 -6.96 -12.84 4.82
C LEU A 151 -8.47 -13.04 4.73
N GLY A 152 -9.15 -12.90 5.87
CA GLY A 152 -10.61 -13.03 5.97
C GLY A 152 -11.33 -11.71 5.73
N ALA A 153 -12.40 -11.50 6.51
CA ALA A 153 -13.10 -10.22 6.59
C ALA A 153 -12.14 -9.07 6.98
N PRO A 154 -12.51 -7.79 6.74
CA PRO A 154 -11.67 -6.66 7.11
C PRO A 154 -11.15 -6.71 8.56
N GLY A 155 -9.82 -6.72 8.72
CA GLY A 155 -9.14 -6.80 10.01
C GLY A 155 -8.87 -8.23 10.53
N ASP A 156 -9.34 -9.25 9.83
CA ASP A 156 -9.05 -10.65 10.15
C ASP A 156 -7.85 -11.17 9.35
N VAL A 157 -6.75 -11.44 10.06
CA VAL A 157 -5.54 -12.04 9.50
C VAL A 157 -5.05 -13.14 10.42
N ARG A 158 -4.70 -14.27 9.82
CA ARG A 158 -3.98 -15.37 10.45
C ARG A 158 -2.70 -15.61 9.67
N PHE A 159 -1.62 -15.90 10.37
CA PHE A 159 -0.31 -16.13 9.79
C PHE A 159 0.37 -17.30 10.49
N GLY A 160 1.06 -18.14 9.74
CA GLY A 160 1.79 -19.29 10.28
C GLY A 160 2.48 -20.11 9.20
N PRO A 161 3.25 -21.14 9.58
CA PRO A 161 3.93 -22.01 8.63
C PRO A 161 2.90 -22.80 7.79
N ALA A 162 3.24 -23.09 6.53
CA ALA A 162 2.49 -24.04 5.72
C ALA A 162 2.70 -25.46 6.28
N THR A 163 1.82 -25.92 7.17
CA THR A 163 1.85 -27.32 7.63
C THR A 163 1.06 -28.20 6.67
N ASN A 164 1.69 -29.26 6.18
CA ASN A 164 1.02 -30.36 5.47
C ASN A 164 0.29 -31.28 6.44
#